data_AF-A0A9P3MMZ2-F1
#
_entry.id   AF-A0A9P3MMZ2-F1
#
_cell.length_a   1.000
_cell.length_b   1.000
_cell.length_c   1.000
_cell.angle_alpha   90.00
_cell.angle_beta   90.00
_cell.angle_gamma   90.00
#
_symmetry.space_group_name_H-M   'P 1'
#
loop_
_entity.id
_entity.type
_entity.pdbx_description
1 polymer ?
#
loop_
_entity_poly.entity_id
_entity_poly.type
_entity_poly.pdbx_seq_one_letter_code
_entity_poly.pdbx_strand_id
1 'polypeptide(L)'
;MLLRSPSLSASTSAVAGGFLQSLGATSPSIFLPPTWRGRFSSAGSSANPASPAVRSESADPTVETRSAESAGVSAAEPEVSAKKGKGGKKGGGGGGQGKGGGKSGGGSAEASKIASRSENFSRWYLDVIREAELADYGPVRGTMVIRPYGYAIWEAIQSWLDRKFKETGHENMYFPQFIPYSFIEKEASHVEGFSPELALVTIGGGKELEERLVVRPTSETIVNHMFAQWIQSYRDLPLLINQWANVTRWEMSTRPFVRTLEFLWQEGHTAHATAEEAEEEALRMVEVYRQFAWEQAAVPVIVGRKSPNETFAGAERTYTIEAMAGDRRALQAGTSHFLGQNFAKAFGTKYLAESGAQQYVWQTSWGVSTRMVGAVIMGHGDDMGLKLPPNLAPIQVVIVPIWKAEGEREAVMEAAGRAEGILRAVGVRVKLDKTEQRTPGFKFNFWEMKGVPVRIEIGPRDVAANTVVTARRDRPGKQGKQFGVSMGGEGQELVSHVQALLQDVQAGMLADAVAFRDSHIVEVASYDDLKTAIASGKWARGPWTGSNEDEQRVKEETGATLRCFPFEPKLSDATCFFTGKPATERAIFSRAY
;
A
#
# COMPACT_ATOMS: atom_id res chain seq x y z
N MET A 1 -22.99 20.62 44.75
CA MET A 1 -21.91 21.56 45.14
C MET A 1 -20.74 21.25 44.20
N LEU A 2 -20.32 22.14 43.27
CA LEU A 2 -19.66 23.45 43.48
C LEU A 2 -18.33 23.28 44.26
N LEU A 3 -17.13 23.64 43.79
CA LEU A 3 -16.68 24.44 42.63
C LEU A 3 -15.21 24.13 42.20
N ARG A 4 -14.96 24.28 40.89
CA ARG A 4 -13.86 25.03 40.20
C ARG A 4 -12.39 24.56 40.18
N SER A 5 -11.86 24.58 38.94
CA SER A 5 -10.47 24.85 38.56
C SER A 5 -10.03 26.30 38.88
N PRO A 6 -8.74 26.62 38.72
CA PRO A 6 -8.45 27.73 37.81
C PRO A 6 -7.30 27.45 36.83
N SER A 7 -7.41 28.08 35.66
CA SER A 7 -6.30 28.40 34.76
C SER A 7 -5.77 29.82 35.06
N LEU A 8 -4.61 30.17 34.45
CA LEU A 8 -4.06 31.51 34.10
C LEU A 8 -2.51 31.42 34.23
N SER A 9 -1.74 31.40 33.14
CA SER A 9 -1.39 32.48 32.19
C SER A 9 -0.11 33.23 32.59
N ALA A 10 0.81 33.38 31.63
CA ALA A 10 2.13 33.97 31.83
C ALA A 10 2.13 35.51 31.89
N SER A 11 3.14 36.09 32.55
CA SER A 11 3.69 37.39 32.19
C SER A 11 5.18 37.54 32.57
N THR A 12 6.01 37.75 31.54
CA THR A 12 7.16 38.67 31.48
C THR A 12 7.96 39.03 32.76
N SER A 13 9.27 38.76 32.72
CA SER A 13 10.27 39.76 33.12
C SER A 13 11.46 39.73 32.17
N ALA A 14 11.96 40.90 31.78
CA ALA A 14 13.16 41.06 30.97
C ALA A 14 13.92 42.29 31.47
N VAL A 15 15.15 42.10 31.97
CA VAL A 15 16.10 43.18 32.23
C VAL A 15 17.52 42.70 31.92
N ALA A 16 18.11 43.34 30.91
CA ALA A 16 19.51 43.72 30.68
C ALA A 16 20.70 42.87 31.16
N GLY A 17 21.75 42.85 30.33
CA GLY A 17 23.14 42.63 30.75
C GLY A 17 23.93 41.75 29.78
N GLY A 18 24.42 42.32 28.68
CA GLY A 18 25.14 41.56 27.66
C GLY A 18 26.64 41.44 27.91
N PHE A 19 27.28 40.47 27.25
CA PHE A 19 28.67 40.60 26.78
C PHE A 19 28.84 39.83 25.45
N LEU A 20 29.76 40.31 24.61
CA LEU A 20 29.93 39.90 23.22
C LEU A 20 31.15 39.00 23.03
N GLN A 21 31.08 38.19 21.97
CA GLN A 21 32.16 37.63 21.15
C GLN A 21 32.91 36.34 21.54
N SER A 22 32.92 35.47 20.52
CA SER A 22 33.93 34.47 20.13
C SER A 22 34.15 33.25 21.01
N LEU A 23 33.94 32.07 20.41
CA LEU A 23 35.02 31.18 19.98
C LEU A 23 34.46 30.18 18.94
N GLY A 24 35.30 29.76 17.99
CA GLY A 24 34.92 28.82 16.94
C GLY A 24 35.64 27.48 17.06
N ALA A 25 35.15 26.50 16.28
CA ALA A 25 35.75 25.20 15.98
C ALA A 25 36.04 24.23 17.15
N THR A 26 35.47 23.02 17.09
CA THR A 26 36.17 21.84 16.54
C THR A 26 35.28 20.59 16.58
N SER A 27 35.37 19.75 15.54
CA SER A 27 34.83 18.38 15.56
C SER A 27 35.87 17.42 16.13
N PRO A 28 35.50 16.39 16.91
CA PRO A 28 36.43 15.34 17.31
C PRO A 28 36.53 14.25 16.22
N SER A 29 37.75 14.03 15.72
CA SER A 29 38.11 12.80 15.00
C SER A 29 38.78 11.83 15.97
N ILE A 30 38.44 10.55 15.94
CA ILE A 30 39.12 9.50 16.73
C ILE A 30 39.90 8.59 15.79
N PHE A 31 41.12 8.23 16.21
CA PHE A 31 42.14 7.57 15.40
C PHE A 31 42.09 6.03 15.48
N LEU A 32 42.56 5.37 14.42
CA LEU A 32 42.71 3.91 14.28
C LEU A 32 43.97 3.36 14.99
N PRO A 33 44.08 2.02 15.12
CA PRO A 33 45.23 1.34 14.51
C PRO A 33 44.88 0.07 13.68
N PRO A 34 45.83 -0.50 12.89
CA PRO A 34 45.49 -1.31 11.70
C PRO A 34 45.95 -2.79 11.76
N THR A 35 45.60 -3.58 10.73
CA THR A 35 46.53 -4.52 10.05
C THR A 35 45.93 -5.10 8.75
N TRP A 36 46.78 -5.73 7.92
CA TRP A 36 46.51 -6.53 6.70
C TRP A 36 46.11 -5.81 5.39
N ARG A 37 47.14 -5.49 4.59
CA ARG A 37 47.08 -5.46 3.11
C ARG A 37 47.79 -6.70 2.55
N GLY A 38 47.29 -7.30 1.46
CA GLY A 38 48.16 -8.10 0.58
C GLY A 38 47.49 -9.09 -0.37
N ARG A 39 47.68 -8.86 -1.68
CA ARG A 39 47.38 -9.75 -2.83
C ARG A 39 45.87 -9.93 -3.10
N PHE A 40 45.39 -9.98 -4.35
CA PHE A 40 45.95 -10.64 -5.53
C PHE A 40 46.17 -9.77 -6.79
N SER A 41 46.99 -10.31 -7.68
CA SER A 41 47.38 -9.76 -9.00
C SER A 41 46.71 -10.50 -10.16
N SER A 42 46.68 -9.84 -11.33
CA SER A 42 46.15 -10.32 -12.60
C SER A 42 46.98 -11.41 -13.31
N ALA A 43 46.31 -12.46 -13.79
CA ALA A 43 46.60 -13.32 -14.95
C ALA A 43 45.41 -14.32 -15.07
N GLY A 44 45.06 -14.98 -16.17
CA GLY A 44 45.65 -15.14 -17.50
C GLY A 44 44.97 -16.36 -18.17
N SER A 45 44.87 -16.41 -19.50
CA SER A 45 44.01 -17.37 -20.23
C SER A 45 44.57 -18.79 -20.43
N SER A 46 43.69 -19.81 -20.36
CA SER A 46 43.74 -21.05 -21.18
C SER A 46 42.42 -21.83 -20.97
N ALA A 47 41.54 -22.00 -21.96
CA ALA A 47 41.62 -22.95 -23.08
C ALA A 47 41.30 -24.42 -22.68
N ASN A 48 40.23 -24.96 -23.29
CA ASN A 48 39.70 -26.32 -23.14
C ASN A 48 40.60 -27.35 -23.86
N PRO A 49 40.56 -28.66 -23.55
CA PRO A 49 39.87 -29.54 -24.50
C PRO A 49 39.19 -30.84 -23.95
N ALA A 50 38.10 -31.19 -24.64
CA ALA A 50 37.70 -32.53 -25.13
C ALA A 50 37.54 -33.75 -24.18
N SER A 51 36.35 -34.37 -24.31
CA SER A 51 35.98 -35.71 -23.82
C SER A 51 36.71 -36.86 -24.54
N PRO A 52 36.52 -38.10 -24.05
CA PRO A 52 36.03 -39.15 -24.96
C PRO A 52 34.75 -39.85 -24.44
N ALA A 53 33.97 -40.38 -25.39
CA ALA A 53 32.82 -41.25 -25.12
C ALA A 53 33.23 -42.73 -25.06
N VAL A 54 32.34 -43.63 -24.58
CA VAL A 54 32.12 -44.99 -25.13
C VAL A 54 30.87 -45.65 -24.48
N ARG A 55 29.98 -46.16 -25.36
CA ARG A 55 29.08 -47.35 -25.29
C ARG A 55 28.67 -47.90 -23.91
N SER A 56 27.38 -47.95 -23.55
CA SER A 56 26.29 -48.82 -24.06
C SER A 56 26.39 -50.29 -23.64
N GLU A 57 25.47 -50.73 -22.77
CA GLU A 57 25.02 -52.13 -22.72
C GLU A 57 23.59 -52.22 -22.17
N SER A 58 22.87 -53.26 -22.60
CA SER A 58 21.44 -53.46 -22.40
C SER A 58 21.17 -54.67 -21.51
N ALA A 59 20.20 -54.59 -20.59
CA ALA A 59 19.56 -55.77 -20.01
C ALA A 59 18.13 -55.43 -19.55
N ASP A 60 17.15 -55.97 -20.27
CA ASP A 60 15.81 -56.25 -19.73
C ASP A 60 15.92 -57.50 -18.83
N PRO A 61 15.04 -57.69 -17.82
CA PRO A 61 13.98 -58.65 -18.11
C PRO A 61 12.59 -58.26 -17.56
N THR A 62 11.59 -58.71 -18.30
CA THR A 62 10.16 -58.71 -17.97
C THR A 62 9.81 -59.63 -16.79
N VAL A 63 8.66 -59.39 -16.14
CA VAL A 63 7.59 -60.40 -15.93
C VAL A 63 6.30 -59.77 -15.35
N GLU A 64 5.21 -60.06 -16.07
CA GLU A 64 3.78 -60.15 -15.69
C GLU A 64 3.13 -59.23 -14.63
N THR A 65 2.11 -58.48 -15.07
CA THR A 65 0.88 -58.22 -14.29
C THR A 65 -0.34 -58.73 -15.06
N ARG A 66 -1.17 -59.56 -14.42
CA ARG A 66 -2.40 -60.10 -15.01
C ARG A 66 -3.56 -59.10 -14.97
N SER A 67 -4.40 -59.17 -16.00
CA SER A 67 -5.64 -58.41 -16.18
C SER A 67 -6.85 -59.04 -15.48
N ALA A 68 -7.81 -58.21 -15.06
CA ALA A 68 -9.22 -58.57 -14.95
C ALA A 68 -10.11 -57.32 -15.19
N GLU A 69 -11.24 -57.50 -15.90
CA GLU A 69 -12.26 -56.48 -16.20
C GLU A 69 -13.14 -56.22 -14.94
N SER A 70 -14.13 -55.33 -14.84
CA SER A 70 -14.90 -54.44 -15.73
C SER A 70 -15.45 -53.27 -14.87
N ALA A 71 -16.27 -52.29 -15.28
CA ALA A 71 -17.01 -52.01 -16.52
C ALA A 71 -17.18 -50.47 -16.69
N GLY A 72 -17.81 -50.02 -17.78
CA GLY A 72 -18.08 -48.59 -18.03
C GLY A 72 -19.54 -48.15 -17.78
N VAL A 73 -19.71 -46.91 -17.32
CA VAL A 73 -20.97 -46.14 -17.38
C VAL A 73 -20.64 -44.71 -17.79
N SER A 74 -21.20 -44.23 -18.90
CA SER A 74 -21.12 -42.83 -19.33
C SER A 74 -22.34 -42.04 -18.84
N ALA A 75 -22.12 -40.81 -18.37
CA ALA A 75 -23.19 -39.82 -18.12
C ALA A 75 -22.79 -38.48 -18.75
N ALA A 76 -23.78 -37.78 -19.33
CA ALA A 76 -23.56 -36.71 -20.31
C ALA A 76 -23.61 -35.29 -19.72
N GLU A 77 -23.05 -34.34 -20.48
CA GLU A 77 -23.18 -32.90 -20.27
C GLU A 77 -24.61 -32.40 -20.58
N PRO A 78 -25.11 -31.34 -19.91
CA PRO A 78 -26.39 -30.73 -20.23
C PRO A 78 -26.27 -29.52 -21.18
N GLU A 79 -26.80 -29.64 -22.40
CA GLU A 79 -27.11 -28.48 -23.24
C GLU A 79 -28.31 -27.69 -22.68
N VAL A 80 -28.25 -26.36 -22.69
CA VAL A 80 -29.38 -25.48 -22.35
C VAL A 80 -30.10 -25.03 -23.62
N SER A 81 -31.37 -25.44 -23.75
CA SER A 81 -32.18 -25.23 -24.96
C SER A 81 -32.88 -23.86 -25.03
N ALA A 82 -32.86 -23.25 -26.21
CA ALA A 82 -33.57 -22.00 -26.49
C ALA A 82 -35.03 -22.25 -26.91
N LYS A 83 -36.00 -21.69 -26.18
CA LYS A 83 -37.43 -21.76 -26.55
C LYS A 83 -37.83 -20.68 -27.56
N LYS A 84 -38.37 -21.11 -28.71
CA LYS A 84 -39.08 -20.26 -29.67
C LYS A 84 -40.51 -19.94 -29.20
N GLY A 85 -40.90 -18.68 -29.22
CA GLY A 85 -42.31 -18.24 -29.23
C GLY A 85 -42.78 -17.90 -30.65
N LYS A 86 -44.04 -18.23 -30.99
CA LYS A 86 -44.63 -17.95 -32.32
C LYS A 86 -45.49 -16.68 -32.31
N GLY A 87 -45.41 -15.92 -33.40
CA GLY A 87 -46.61 -15.48 -34.14
C GLY A 87 -47.16 -14.07 -33.89
N GLY A 88 -46.99 -13.19 -34.90
CA GLY A 88 -47.73 -11.93 -35.07
C GLY A 88 -47.34 -11.29 -36.42
N LYS A 89 -48.31 -10.91 -37.28
CA LYS A 89 -48.07 -10.56 -38.69
C LYS A 89 -48.87 -9.32 -39.14
N LYS A 90 -48.30 -8.58 -40.12
CA LYS A 90 -48.69 -7.27 -40.75
C LYS A 90 -47.86 -6.13 -40.14
N GLY A 91 -47.18 -5.25 -40.87
CA GLY A 91 -47.29 -4.71 -42.24
C GLY A 91 -47.13 -3.18 -42.11
N GLY A 92 -46.66 -2.37 -43.06
CA GLY A 92 -46.05 -2.58 -44.37
C GLY A 92 -45.01 -1.47 -44.64
N GLY A 93 -44.38 -1.43 -45.82
CA GLY A 93 -43.22 -0.56 -46.08
C GLY A 93 -43.54 0.89 -46.50
N GLY A 94 -42.51 1.74 -46.46
CA GLY A 94 -42.50 3.11 -47.00
C GLY A 94 -41.14 3.75 -46.77
N GLY A 95 -40.40 4.05 -47.85
CA GLY A 95 -39.05 4.63 -47.78
C GLY A 95 -39.04 6.16 -47.74
N GLY A 96 -37.91 6.74 -47.34
CA GLY A 96 -37.69 8.19 -47.37
C GLY A 96 -36.21 8.55 -47.34
N GLN A 97 -35.70 9.20 -48.38
CA GLN A 97 -34.36 9.79 -48.40
C GLN A 97 -34.36 11.09 -47.59
N GLY A 98 -33.28 11.37 -46.86
CA GLY A 98 -33.06 12.64 -46.16
C GLY A 98 -31.60 13.07 -46.26
N LYS A 99 -31.33 14.18 -46.95
CA LYS A 99 -29.97 14.72 -47.14
C LYS A 99 -29.44 15.40 -45.87
N GLY A 100 -28.12 15.52 -45.79
CA GLY A 100 -27.42 16.10 -44.64
C GLY A 100 -27.66 17.59 -44.41
N GLY A 101 -27.37 18.02 -43.18
CA GLY A 101 -27.32 19.41 -42.74
C GLY A 101 -26.28 19.54 -41.64
N GLY A 102 -25.02 19.77 -42.02
CA GLY A 102 -23.93 19.92 -41.06
C GLY A 102 -24.05 21.21 -40.26
N LYS A 103 -24.01 21.12 -38.93
CA LYS A 103 -23.66 22.23 -38.05
C LYS A 103 -22.38 21.88 -37.32
N SER A 104 -21.34 22.66 -37.58
CA SER A 104 -20.06 22.62 -36.88
C SER A 104 -20.24 23.02 -35.42
N GLY A 105 -20.41 22.03 -34.55
CA GLY A 105 -20.36 22.23 -33.11
C GLY A 105 -18.92 22.54 -32.69
N GLY A 106 -18.66 23.77 -32.26
CA GLY A 106 -17.45 24.10 -31.53
C GLY A 106 -17.49 23.36 -30.19
N GLY A 107 -16.76 22.24 -30.11
CA GLY A 107 -16.72 21.42 -28.91
C GLY A 107 -16.01 22.14 -27.76
N SER A 108 -16.79 22.75 -26.86
CA SER A 108 -16.35 22.91 -25.48
C SER A 108 -16.06 21.49 -24.96
N ALA A 109 -14.79 21.18 -24.69
CA ALA A 109 -14.43 19.91 -24.09
C ALA A 109 -15.17 19.81 -22.74
N GLU A 110 -16.12 18.87 -22.63
CA GLU A 110 -16.73 18.58 -21.34
C GLU A 110 -15.62 18.21 -20.37
N ALA A 111 -15.57 18.90 -19.22
CA ALA A 111 -14.73 18.48 -18.12
C ALA A 111 -15.09 17.03 -17.78
N SER A 112 -14.07 16.18 -17.63
CA SER A 112 -14.30 14.76 -17.32
C SER A 112 -15.08 14.63 -16.02
N LYS A 113 -16.34 14.21 -16.12
CA LYS A 113 -17.26 14.09 -14.99
C LYS A 113 -16.98 12.78 -14.25
N ILE A 114 -16.06 12.83 -13.29
CA ILE A 114 -15.98 11.79 -12.26
C ILE A 114 -17.29 11.77 -11.46
N ALA A 115 -17.75 10.60 -11.02
CA ALA A 115 -18.94 10.52 -10.17
C ALA A 115 -18.73 11.21 -8.81
N SER A 116 -19.79 11.74 -8.21
CA SER A 116 -19.74 12.24 -6.83
C SER A 116 -19.45 11.11 -5.83
N ARG A 117 -18.59 11.38 -4.85
CA ARG A 117 -18.30 10.46 -3.73
C ARG A 117 -19.55 10.06 -2.95
N SER A 118 -20.49 10.99 -2.74
CA SER A 118 -21.71 10.73 -1.96
C SER A 118 -22.76 9.94 -2.74
N GLU A 119 -22.73 10.00 -4.07
CA GLU A 119 -23.65 9.26 -4.93
C GLU A 119 -23.14 7.84 -5.24
N ASN A 120 -21.87 7.71 -5.61
CA ASN A 120 -21.28 6.41 -5.95
C ASN A 120 -19.75 6.40 -5.76
N PHE A 121 -19.31 6.20 -4.52
CA PHE A 121 -17.89 6.10 -4.16
C PHE A 121 -17.13 5.03 -4.95
N SER A 122 -17.77 3.91 -5.30
CA SER A 122 -17.11 2.84 -6.09
C SER A 122 -16.84 3.28 -7.52
N ARG A 123 -17.75 4.03 -8.15
CA ARG A 123 -17.53 4.62 -9.47
C ARG A 123 -16.53 5.77 -9.41
N TRP A 124 -16.67 6.67 -8.43
CA TRP A 124 -15.72 7.76 -8.18
C TRP A 124 -14.28 7.25 -8.11
N TYR A 125 -14.02 6.19 -7.34
CA TYR A 125 -12.69 5.60 -7.19
C TYR A 125 -12.08 5.14 -8.52
N LEU A 126 -12.90 4.49 -9.37
CA LEU A 126 -12.47 4.01 -10.69
C LEU A 126 -12.29 5.16 -11.69
N ASP A 127 -13.18 6.15 -11.66
CA ASP A 127 -13.07 7.37 -12.46
C ASP A 127 -11.77 8.13 -12.09
N VAL A 128 -11.47 8.36 -10.80
CA VAL A 128 -10.23 9.01 -10.35
C VAL A 128 -8.98 8.26 -10.82
N ILE A 129 -8.95 6.93 -10.73
CA ILE A 129 -7.79 6.13 -11.20
C ILE A 129 -7.54 6.31 -12.70
N ARG A 130 -8.61 6.34 -13.50
CA ARG A 130 -8.55 6.55 -14.95
C ARG A 130 -8.10 7.98 -15.29
N GLU A 131 -8.80 8.99 -14.74
CA GLU A 131 -8.57 10.40 -15.09
C GLU A 131 -7.26 10.96 -14.52
N ALA A 132 -6.81 10.48 -13.36
CA ALA A 132 -5.49 10.82 -12.83
C ALA A 132 -4.36 9.98 -13.45
N GLU A 133 -4.67 9.03 -14.35
CA GLU A 133 -3.73 8.16 -15.05
C GLU A 133 -2.85 7.31 -14.12
N LEU A 134 -3.47 6.69 -13.10
CA LEU A 134 -2.76 5.88 -12.10
C LEU A 134 -2.57 4.43 -12.55
N ALA A 135 -3.61 3.82 -13.11
CA ALA A 135 -3.58 2.46 -13.64
C ALA A 135 -4.70 2.24 -14.67
N ASP A 136 -4.45 1.33 -15.62
CA ASP A 136 -5.48 0.80 -16.53
C ASP A 136 -5.78 -0.66 -16.16
N TYR A 137 -6.93 -1.19 -16.61
CA TYR A 137 -7.21 -2.62 -16.48
C TYR A 137 -6.29 -3.45 -17.39
N GLY A 138 -5.70 -4.52 -16.86
CA GLY A 138 -4.96 -5.47 -17.68
C GLY A 138 -5.89 -6.36 -18.51
N PRO A 139 -5.38 -7.02 -19.57
CA PRO A 139 -6.18 -7.90 -20.43
C PRO A 139 -6.67 -9.16 -19.70
N VAL A 140 -5.98 -9.58 -18.63
CA VAL A 140 -6.41 -10.67 -17.75
C VAL A 140 -7.33 -10.10 -16.67
N ARG A 141 -8.51 -10.70 -16.49
CA ARG A 141 -9.48 -10.30 -15.45
C ARG A 141 -8.79 -10.18 -14.08
N GLY A 142 -8.97 -9.04 -13.43
CA GLY A 142 -8.45 -8.79 -12.08
C GLY A 142 -7.00 -8.29 -12.02
N THR A 143 -6.31 -8.18 -13.16
CA THR A 143 -4.99 -7.54 -13.24
C THR A 143 -5.10 -6.04 -13.56
N MET A 144 -4.04 -5.29 -13.29
CA MET A 144 -3.94 -3.87 -13.64
C MET A 144 -2.56 -3.54 -14.22
N VAL A 145 -2.51 -2.63 -15.19
CA VAL A 145 -1.26 -2.02 -15.66
C VAL A 145 -1.06 -0.73 -14.87
N ILE A 146 -0.13 -0.73 -13.91
CA ILE A 146 0.19 0.47 -13.13
C ILE A 146 0.94 1.45 -14.05
N ARG A 147 0.34 2.62 -14.31
CA ARG A 147 0.93 3.66 -15.17
C ARG A 147 2.01 4.44 -14.40
N PRO A 148 2.93 5.16 -15.07
CA PRO A 148 4.06 5.83 -14.41
C PRO A 148 3.67 6.75 -13.24
N TYR A 149 2.51 7.41 -13.29
CA TYR A 149 2.07 8.30 -12.20
C TYR A 149 1.58 7.52 -10.96
N GLY A 150 0.97 6.34 -11.14
CA GLY A 150 0.63 5.44 -10.04
C GLY A 150 1.85 4.67 -9.52
N TYR A 151 2.75 4.26 -10.42
CA TYR A 151 3.97 3.52 -10.06
C TYR A 151 4.93 4.40 -9.24
N ALA A 152 5.06 5.69 -9.58
CA ALA A 152 5.87 6.64 -8.79
C ALA A 152 5.37 6.83 -7.33
N ILE A 153 4.08 6.59 -7.05
CA ILE A 153 3.57 6.57 -5.67
C ILE A 153 4.04 5.29 -4.95
N TRP A 154 4.06 4.15 -5.66
CA TRP A 154 4.61 2.90 -5.16
C TRP A 154 6.12 2.98 -4.93
N GLU A 155 6.87 3.61 -5.84
CA GLU A 155 8.31 3.88 -5.66
C GLU A 155 8.57 4.78 -4.43
N ALA A 156 7.70 5.75 -4.14
CA ALA A 156 7.81 6.57 -2.94
C ALA A 156 7.52 5.78 -1.64
N ILE A 157 6.51 4.90 -1.65
CA ILE A 157 6.23 3.94 -0.57
C ILE A 157 7.45 3.04 -0.34
N GLN A 158 7.94 2.41 -1.42
CA GLN A 158 9.09 1.52 -1.41
C GLN A 158 10.35 2.20 -0.89
N SER A 159 10.69 3.37 -1.41
CA SER A 159 11.90 4.10 -1.03
C SER A 159 11.94 4.45 0.46
N TRP A 160 10.81 4.79 1.08
CA TRP A 160 10.78 5.09 2.51
C TRP A 160 10.87 3.83 3.37
N LEU A 161 10.05 2.82 3.07
CA LEU A 161 9.99 1.57 3.82
C LEU A 161 11.31 0.78 3.73
N ASP A 162 11.89 0.67 2.55
CA ASP A 162 13.16 0.00 2.31
C ASP A 162 14.33 0.60 3.12
N ARG A 163 14.34 1.94 3.28
CA ARG A 163 15.28 2.60 4.21
C ARG A 163 15.00 2.22 5.66
N LYS A 164 13.73 2.21 6.10
CA LYS A 164 13.37 1.86 7.48
C LYS A 164 13.69 0.42 7.85
N PHE A 165 13.50 -0.53 6.93
CA PHE A 165 13.89 -1.92 7.18
C PHE A 165 15.42 -2.06 7.31
N LYS A 166 16.19 -1.33 6.50
CA LYS A 166 17.66 -1.27 6.63
C LYS A 166 18.13 -0.57 7.91
N GLU A 167 17.43 0.47 8.36
CA GLU A 167 17.67 1.10 9.67
C GLU A 167 17.42 0.13 10.84
N THR A 168 16.55 -0.88 10.68
CA THR A 168 16.32 -1.95 11.67
C THR A 168 17.15 -3.23 11.43
N GLY A 169 18.12 -3.20 10.51
CA GLY A 169 19.04 -4.32 10.26
C GLY A 169 18.57 -5.38 9.26
N HIS A 170 17.50 -5.14 8.51
CA HIS A 170 17.03 -6.07 7.49
C HIS A 170 17.80 -5.97 6.18
N GLU A 171 18.03 -7.12 5.55
CA GLU A 171 18.67 -7.23 4.23
C GLU A 171 17.67 -7.65 3.15
N ASN A 172 17.81 -7.07 1.96
CA ASN A 172 16.94 -7.42 0.83
C ASN A 172 17.43 -8.71 0.16
N MET A 173 16.50 -9.62 -0.10
CA MET A 173 16.70 -10.87 -0.82
C MET A 173 15.63 -11.07 -1.91
N TYR A 174 15.80 -12.09 -2.74
CA TYR A 174 14.81 -12.48 -3.74
C TYR A 174 14.71 -14.00 -3.86
N PHE A 175 13.51 -14.53 -3.62
CA PHE A 175 13.13 -15.91 -3.85
C PHE A 175 12.42 -16.05 -5.22
N PRO A 176 12.50 -17.23 -5.86
CA PRO A 176 11.72 -17.53 -7.07
C PRO A 176 10.21 -17.28 -6.93
N GLN A 177 9.56 -16.98 -8.05
CA GLN A 177 8.10 -16.82 -8.12
C GLN A 177 7.35 -18.17 -8.06
N PHE A 178 8.00 -19.24 -8.53
CA PHE A 178 7.43 -20.58 -8.57
C PHE A 178 7.85 -21.39 -7.34
N ILE A 179 6.88 -21.97 -6.65
CA ILE A 179 7.04 -22.79 -5.46
C ILE A 179 6.64 -24.24 -5.81
N PRO A 180 7.42 -25.28 -5.48
CA PRO A 180 7.01 -26.67 -5.64
C PRO A 180 5.71 -26.96 -4.87
N TYR A 181 4.74 -27.66 -5.49
CA TYR A 181 3.46 -27.95 -4.82
C TYR A 181 3.64 -28.72 -3.50
N SER A 182 4.62 -29.62 -3.46
CA SER A 182 5.03 -30.38 -2.25
C SER A 182 5.52 -29.51 -1.09
N PHE A 183 5.85 -28.23 -1.32
CA PHE A 183 6.19 -27.30 -0.23
C PHE A 183 4.94 -26.67 0.38
N ILE A 184 3.87 -26.49 -0.40
CA ILE A 184 2.59 -26.01 0.10
C ILE A 184 1.96 -27.09 0.99
N GLU A 185 1.98 -28.35 0.56
CA GLU A 185 1.40 -29.50 1.29
C GLU A 185 1.99 -29.77 2.69
N LYS A 186 3.15 -29.16 3.04
CA LYS A 186 3.79 -29.35 4.36
C LYS A 186 3.09 -28.64 5.51
N GLU A 187 2.23 -27.66 5.24
CA GLU A 187 1.52 -26.88 6.26
C GLU A 187 0.02 -26.92 5.97
N ALA A 188 -0.70 -27.81 6.65
CA ALA A 188 -2.11 -28.11 6.37
C ALA A 188 -3.06 -26.92 6.59
N SER A 189 -2.83 -26.10 7.62
CA SER A 189 -3.63 -24.89 7.88
C SER A 189 -3.41 -23.81 6.82
N HIS A 190 -2.21 -23.72 6.26
CA HIS A 190 -1.86 -22.82 5.16
C HIS A 190 -2.46 -23.32 3.83
N VAL A 191 -2.46 -24.64 3.58
CA VAL A 191 -3.14 -25.26 2.43
C VAL A 191 -4.63 -24.91 2.43
N GLU A 192 -5.33 -25.11 3.54
CA GLU A 192 -6.78 -24.84 3.63
C GLU A 192 -7.10 -23.35 3.39
N GLY A 193 -6.26 -22.44 3.90
CA GLY A 193 -6.44 -21.00 3.71
C GLY A 193 -6.18 -20.50 2.28
N PHE A 194 -5.24 -21.10 1.55
CA PHE A 194 -4.80 -20.61 0.22
C PHE A 194 -5.27 -21.44 -0.98
N SER A 195 -5.67 -22.70 -0.79
CA SER A 195 -6.02 -23.64 -1.88
C SER A 195 -6.99 -23.07 -2.95
N PRO A 196 -8.07 -22.34 -2.60
CA PRO A 196 -8.96 -21.73 -3.60
C PRO A 196 -8.33 -20.60 -4.44
N GLU A 197 -7.22 -20.02 -3.96
CA GLU A 197 -6.58 -18.83 -4.55
C GLU A 197 -5.31 -19.17 -5.37
N LEU A 198 -4.91 -20.44 -5.46
CA LEU A 198 -3.65 -20.83 -6.12
C LEU A 198 -3.73 -20.82 -7.65
N ALA A 199 -2.79 -20.14 -8.29
CA ALA A 199 -2.50 -20.32 -9.70
C ALA A 199 -1.42 -21.41 -9.88
N LEU A 200 -1.71 -22.41 -10.72
CA LEU A 200 -0.82 -23.55 -10.97
C LEU A 200 -0.19 -23.49 -12.37
N VAL A 201 1.10 -23.81 -12.44
CA VAL A 201 1.81 -24.14 -13.68
C VAL A 201 1.96 -25.66 -13.74
N THR A 202 1.25 -26.29 -14.67
CA THR A 202 1.30 -27.74 -14.93
C THR A 202 2.07 -28.11 -16.20
N ILE A 203 2.30 -27.14 -17.09
CA ILE A 203 2.99 -27.32 -18.37
C ILE A 203 4.14 -26.31 -18.46
N GLY A 204 5.35 -26.81 -18.72
CA GLY A 204 6.55 -26.01 -18.97
C GLY A 204 7.27 -26.47 -20.22
N GLY A 205 7.71 -25.54 -21.07
CA GLY A 205 8.42 -25.87 -22.32
C GLY A 205 7.62 -26.75 -23.31
N GLY A 206 6.28 -26.79 -23.17
CA GLY A 206 5.41 -27.64 -23.99
C GLY A 206 5.23 -29.07 -23.49
N LYS A 207 5.72 -29.42 -22.29
CA LYS A 207 5.49 -30.72 -21.64
C LYS A 207 4.81 -30.55 -20.29
N GLU A 208 4.03 -31.55 -19.87
CA GLU A 208 3.56 -31.63 -18.49
C GLU A 208 4.75 -31.79 -17.53
N LEU A 209 4.69 -31.12 -16.39
CA LEU A 209 5.74 -31.13 -15.37
C LEU A 209 5.58 -32.35 -14.44
N GLU A 210 6.69 -32.96 -14.03
CA GLU A 210 6.72 -34.07 -13.06
C GLU A 210 6.13 -33.64 -11.70
N GLU A 211 6.43 -32.41 -11.28
CA GLU A 211 5.79 -31.74 -10.14
C GLU A 211 5.12 -30.45 -10.62
N ARG A 212 3.88 -30.22 -10.17
CA ARG A 212 3.17 -28.96 -10.43
C ARG A 212 3.84 -27.83 -9.66
N LEU A 213 3.90 -26.64 -10.24
CA LEU A 213 4.44 -25.45 -9.57
C LEU A 213 3.32 -24.47 -9.24
N VAL A 214 3.42 -23.82 -8.09
CA VAL A 214 2.49 -22.79 -7.62
C VAL A 214 3.10 -21.42 -7.90
N VAL A 215 2.33 -20.51 -8.49
CA VAL A 215 2.71 -19.10 -8.55
C VAL A 215 2.47 -18.50 -7.16
N ARG A 216 3.51 -17.99 -6.50
CA ARG A 216 3.45 -17.59 -5.07
C ARG A 216 2.22 -16.73 -4.72
N PRO A 217 1.33 -17.19 -3.81
CA PRO A 217 0.35 -16.31 -3.15
C PRO A 217 1.00 -15.52 -2.00
N THR A 218 2.10 -16.07 -1.48
CA THR A 218 2.99 -15.61 -0.42
C THR A 218 4.22 -16.52 -0.39
N SER A 219 5.34 -16.14 0.23
CA SER A 219 6.62 -16.89 0.12
C SER A 219 7.00 -17.75 1.35
N GLU A 220 6.18 -17.86 2.40
CA GLU A 220 6.56 -18.55 3.66
C GLU A 220 7.15 -19.93 3.43
N THR A 221 6.58 -20.74 2.54
CA THR A 221 7.00 -22.14 2.33
C THR A 221 8.34 -22.28 1.61
N ILE A 222 8.63 -21.43 0.63
CA ILE A 222 9.94 -21.38 -0.04
C ILE A 222 11.01 -20.73 0.86
N VAL A 223 10.64 -19.70 1.62
CA VAL A 223 11.52 -19.08 2.63
C VAL A 223 11.92 -20.10 3.70
N ASN A 224 10.95 -20.83 4.24
CA ASN A 224 11.21 -21.81 5.30
C ASN A 224 12.04 -23.02 4.83
N HIS A 225 11.86 -23.46 3.58
CA HIS A 225 12.74 -24.46 3.00
C HIS A 225 14.21 -24.01 2.99
N MET A 226 14.47 -22.76 2.63
CA MET A 226 15.83 -22.21 2.63
C MET A 226 16.36 -21.94 4.05
N PHE A 227 15.52 -21.44 4.96
CA PHE A 227 15.89 -21.23 6.37
C PHE A 227 16.36 -22.53 7.03
N ALA A 228 15.70 -23.66 6.76
CA ALA A 228 16.10 -24.98 7.26
C ALA A 228 17.46 -25.47 6.71
N GLN A 229 17.97 -24.88 5.62
CA GLN A 229 19.31 -25.14 5.09
C GLN A 229 20.36 -24.17 5.66
N TRP A 230 20.01 -22.88 5.81
CA TRP A 230 20.95 -21.83 6.20
C TRP A 230 21.19 -21.77 7.71
N ILE A 231 20.15 -21.93 8.52
CA ILE A 231 20.22 -21.80 9.97
C ILE A 231 20.73 -23.13 10.53
N GLN A 232 21.86 -23.11 11.23
CA GLN A 232 22.48 -24.30 11.84
C GLN A 232 22.78 -24.09 13.33
N SER A 233 23.01 -22.85 13.75
CA SER A 233 23.47 -22.45 15.08
C SER A 233 22.85 -21.13 15.52
N TYR A 234 22.95 -20.82 16.82
CA TYR A 234 22.53 -19.53 17.37
C TYR A 234 23.25 -18.31 16.74
N ARG A 235 24.37 -18.51 16.05
CA ARG A 235 25.15 -17.45 15.39
C ARG A 235 24.57 -17.03 14.03
N ASP A 236 23.66 -17.84 13.50
CA ASP A 236 22.95 -17.57 12.25
C ASP A 236 21.65 -16.79 12.52
N LEU A 237 21.44 -16.34 13.78
CA LEU A 237 20.26 -15.67 14.29
C LEU A 237 20.64 -14.33 14.96
N PRO A 238 19.77 -13.30 14.90
CA PRO A 238 18.52 -13.28 14.13
C PRO A 238 18.79 -13.16 12.63
N LEU A 239 18.03 -13.91 11.82
CA LEU A 239 18.03 -13.76 10.37
C LEU A 239 16.90 -12.81 9.98
N LEU A 240 17.26 -11.65 9.42
CA LEU A 240 16.35 -10.53 9.16
C LEU A 240 16.32 -10.22 7.65
N ILE A 241 15.36 -10.78 6.91
CA ILE A 241 15.30 -10.62 5.45
C ILE A 241 13.99 -10.02 4.94
N ASN A 242 14.09 -9.33 3.81
CA ASN A 242 13.01 -8.62 3.16
C ASN A 242 12.98 -8.89 1.64
N GLN A 243 11.80 -8.95 1.03
CA GLN A 243 11.61 -9.09 -0.41
C GLN A 243 10.62 -8.06 -0.94
N TRP A 244 10.98 -7.40 -2.05
CA TRP A 244 10.04 -6.65 -2.90
C TRP A 244 9.67 -7.50 -4.11
N ALA A 245 8.38 -7.79 -4.29
CA ALA A 245 7.92 -8.80 -5.24
C ALA A 245 6.49 -8.54 -5.76
N ASN A 246 6.11 -9.26 -6.82
CA ASN A 246 4.72 -9.54 -7.15
C ASN A 246 4.27 -10.86 -6.50
N VAL A 247 2.99 -10.96 -6.16
CA VAL A 247 2.31 -12.21 -5.77
C VAL A 247 0.98 -12.36 -6.50
N THR A 248 0.50 -13.59 -6.59
CA THR A 248 -0.72 -13.97 -7.32
C THR A 248 -1.71 -14.67 -6.39
N ARG A 249 -2.94 -14.13 -6.30
CA ARG A 249 -4.06 -14.74 -5.56
C ARG A 249 -5.29 -14.69 -6.45
N TRP A 250 -6.00 -15.81 -6.62
CA TRP A 250 -7.10 -15.94 -7.60
C TRP A 250 -8.42 -15.29 -7.13
N GLU A 251 -8.35 -14.00 -6.84
CA GLU A 251 -9.41 -13.18 -6.25
C GLU A 251 -10.61 -12.98 -7.21
N MET A 252 -11.78 -13.46 -6.77
CA MET A 252 -13.00 -13.46 -7.61
C MET A 252 -13.61 -12.06 -7.80
N SER A 253 -13.39 -11.13 -6.86
CA SER A 253 -13.87 -9.75 -6.88
C SER A 253 -12.68 -8.80 -6.76
N THR A 254 -12.46 -7.96 -7.76
CA THR A 254 -11.25 -7.14 -7.85
C THR A 254 -11.56 -5.65 -7.99
N ARG A 255 -10.63 -4.84 -7.47
CA ARG A 255 -10.64 -3.37 -7.47
C ARG A 255 -9.19 -2.90 -7.51
N PRO A 256 -8.76 -2.13 -8.53
CA PRO A 256 -7.36 -1.71 -8.69
C PRO A 256 -6.75 -1.15 -7.41
N PHE A 257 -5.49 -1.47 -7.16
CA PHE A 257 -4.72 -1.26 -5.92
C PHE A 257 -5.26 -1.99 -4.66
N VAL A 258 -6.58 -2.02 -4.42
CA VAL A 258 -7.18 -2.56 -3.18
C VAL A 258 -7.18 -4.09 -3.13
N ARG A 259 -7.58 -4.75 -4.21
CA ARG A 259 -7.63 -6.22 -4.34
C ARG A 259 -7.52 -6.57 -5.82
N THR A 260 -6.41 -7.14 -6.25
CA THR A 260 -6.15 -7.55 -7.63
C THR A 260 -5.59 -8.96 -7.65
N LEU A 261 -5.73 -9.64 -8.79
CA LEU A 261 -5.27 -11.03 -8.95
C LEU A 261 -3.75 -11.12 -8.85
N GLU A 262 -3.06 -10.17 -9.47
CA GLU A 262 -1.63 -9.90 -9.27
C GLU A 262 -1.50 -8.54 -8.56
N PHE A 263 -0.61 -8.44 -7.58
CA PHE A 263 -0.25 -7.17 -6.95
C PHE A 263 1.22 -7.12 -6.57
N LEU A 264 1.76 -5.90 -6.52
CA LEU A 264 3.10 -5.65 -5.98
C LEU A 264 2.99 -5.50 -4.46
N TRP A 265 3.97 -6.06 -3.76
CA TRP A 265 4.07 -5.97 -2.33
C TRP A 265 5.51 -6.03 -1.84
N GLN A 266 5.63 -5.82 -0.54
CA GLN A 266 6.79 -6.20 0.23
C GLN A 266 6.37 -7.26 1.26
N GLU A 267 7.24 -8.25 1.43
CA GLU A 267 7.13 -9.30 2.44
C GLU A 267 8.48 -9.45 3.15
N GLY A 268 8.47 -9.32 4.47
CA GLY A 268 9.61 -9.53 5.35
C GLY A 268 9.42 -10.83 6.11
N HIS A 269 10.49 -11.58 6.29
CA HIS A 269 10.48 -12.89 6.94
C HIS A 269 11.68 -12.97 7.87
N THR A 270 11.47 -13.37 9.12
CA THR A 270 12.53 -13.38 10.13
C THR A 270 12.59 -14.69 10.91
N ALA A 271 13.77 -15.03 11.42
CA ALA A 271 13.98 -16.13 12.35
C ALA A 271 14.82 -15.67 13.54
N HIS A 272 14.42 -16.06 14.74
CA HIS A 272 14.96 -15.63 16.03
C HIS A 272 15.22 -16.82 16.95
N ALA A 273 16.07 -16.61 17.97
CA ALA A 273 16.40 -17.65 18.95
C ALA A 273 15.28 -17.83 19.99
N THR A 274 14.58 -16.75 20.32
CA THR A 274 13.56 -16.69 21.39
C THR A 274 12.19 -16.18 20.90
N ALA A 275 11.14 -16.48 21.67
CA ALA A 275 9.78 -16.02 21.38
C ALA A 275 9.67 -14.49 21.57
N GLU A 276 10.40 -13.97 22.54
CA GLU A 276 10.47 -12.58 22.93
C GLU A 276 11.05 -11.71 21.80
N GLU A 277 12.18 -12.12 21.21
CA GLU A 277 12.78 -11.41 20.06
C GLU A 277 11.86 -11.39 18.84
N ALA A 278 11.20 -12.50 18.54
CA ALA A 278 10.25 -12.59 17.43
C ALA A 278 8.97 -11.77 17.68
N GLU A 279 8.49 -11.72 18.93
CA GLU A 279 7.36 -10.86 19.31
C GLU A 279 7.73 -9.38 19.21
N GLU A 280 8.91 -8.99 19.70
CA GLU A 280 9.44 -7.63 19.56
C GLU A 280 9.56 -7.22 18.09
N GLU A 281 10.07 -8.10 17.23
CA GLU A 281 10.18 -7.85 15.79
C GLU A 281 8.79 -7.69 15.13
N ALA A 282 7.83 -8.56 15.46
CA ALA A 282 6.47 -8.45 14.93
C ALA A 282 5.82 -7.11 15.33
N LEU A 283 6.02 -6.66 16.57
CA LEU A 283 5.53 -5.36 17.06
C LEU A 283 6.31 -4.18 16.45
N ARG A 284 7.61 -4.31 16.24
CA ARG A 284 8.48 -3.31 15.58
C ARG A 284 8.01 -3.03 14.15
N MET A 285 7.68 -4.06 13.38
CA MET A 285 7.28 -3.90 11.97
C MET A 285 5.87 -3.33 11.78
N VAL A 286 4.90 -3.67 12.65
CA VAL A 286 3.60 -3.00 12.60
C VAL A 286 3.70 -1.51 12.99
N GLU A 287 4.63 -1.15 13.88
CA GLU A 287 4.94 0.25 14.19
C GLU A 287 5.64 0.99 13.04
N VAL A 288 6.57 0.35 12.32
CA VAL A 288 7.15 0.94 11.08
C VAL A 288 6.07 1.22 10.04
N TYR A 289 5.08 0.32 9.88
CA TYR A 289 3.93 0.57 9.01
C TYR A 289 3.02 1.68 9.52
N ARG A 290 2.80 1.80 10.84
CA ARG A 290 2.06 2.92 11.44
C ARG A 290 2.77 4.25 11.19
N GLN A 291 4.09 4.31 11.37
CA GLN A 291 4.91 5.49 11.07
C GLN A 291 4.78 5.89 9.60
N PHE A 292 4.91 4.94 8.68
CA PHE A 292 4.71 5.21 7.25
C PHE A 292 3.32 5.80 6.97
N ALA A 293 2.26 5.15 7.47
CA ALA A 293 0.89 5.57 7.23
C ALA A 293 0.63 6.99 7.77
N TRP A 294 1.10 7.26 9.00
CA TRP A 294 0.93 8.55 9.67
C TRP A 294 1.74 9.68 9.02
N GLU A 295 3.06 9.48 8.88
CA GLU A 295 4.00 10.55 8.52
C GLU A 295 4.10 10.77 7.00
N GLN A 296 4.05 9.69 6.22
CA GLN A 296 4.25 9.74 4.76
C GLN A 296 2.91 9.77 4.02
N ALA A 297 2.01 8.84 4.35
CA ALA A 297 0.70 8.75 3.69
C ALA A 297 -0.34 9.74 4.24
N ALA A 298 -0.09 10.39 5.38
CA ALA A 298 -1.08 11.21 6.10
C ALA A 298 -2.40 10.45 6.39
N VAL A 299 -2.35 9.12 6.46
CA VAL A 299 -3.49 8.23 6.72
C VAL A 299 -3.47 7.83 8.20
N PRO A 300 -4.45 8.28 9.01
CA PRO A 300 -4.54 7.84 10.39
C PRO A 300 -5.06 6.40 10.45
N VAL A 301 -4.24 5.53 11.01
CA VAL A 301 -4.55 4.11 11.23
C VAL A 301 -4.81 3.83 12.70
N ILE A 302 -5.45 2.69 12.98
CA ILE A 302 -5.51 2.11 14.32
C ILE A 302 -4.65 0.85 14.32
N VAL A 303 -3.68 0.80 15.24
CA VAL A 303 -2.81 -0.36 15.44
C VAL A 303 -3.47 -1.31 16.44
N GLY A 304 -3.49 -2.60 16.13
CA GLY A 304 -4.04 -3.59 17.06
C GLY A 304 -3.76 -5.04 16.66
N ARG A 305 -4.22 -5.94 17.51
CA ARG A 305 -4.17 -7.40 17.34
C ARG A 305 -5.46 -7.89 16.68
N LYS A 306 -5.37 -8.87 15.76
CA LYS A 306 -6.54 -9.57 15.21
C LYS A 306 -7.21 -10.49 16.24
N SER A 307 -8.47 -10.83 16.03
CA SER A 307 -9.08 -11.98 16.70
C SER A 307 -8.46 -13.29 16.18
N PRO A 308 -8.62 -14.42 16.90
CA PRO A 308 -8.21 -15.72 16.38
C PRO A 308 -8.83 -16.03 15.01
N ASN A 309 -10.08 -15.64 14.79
CA ASN A 309 -10.81 -15.85 13.53
C ASN A 309 -10.31 -15.00 12.34
N GLU A 310 -9.70 -13.84 12.59
CA GLU A 310 -9.13 -12.96 11.56
C GLU A 310 -7.58 -12.95 11.58
N THR A 311 -6.95 -13.93 12.26
CA THR A 311 -5.50 -14.14 12.29
C THR A 311 -5.04 -14.90 11.03
N PHE A 312 -3.84 -14.61 10.55
CA PHE A 312 -3.26 -15.27 9.37
C PHE A 312 -3.10 -16.78 9.56
N ALA A 313 -3.40 -17.56 8.52
CA ALA A 313 -3.28 -19.02 8.52
C ALA A 313 -1.82 -19.46 8.72
N GLY A 314 -1.54 -20.09 9.86
CA GLY A 314 -0.20 -20.47 10.30
C GLY A 314 0.45 -19.51 11.31
N ALA A 315 -0.16 -18.35 11.61
CA ALA A 315 0.31 -17.44 12.65
C ALA A 315 -0.30 -17.75 14.03
N GLU A 316 0.48 -17.58 15.10
CA GLU A 316 -0.06 -17.60 16.47
C GLU A 316 -0.78 -16.27 16.78
N ARG A 317 -0.23 -15.14 16.32
CA ARG A 317 -0.82 -13.80 16.49
C ARG A 317 -0.59 -12.94 15.25
N THR A 318 -1.59 -12.13 14.88
CA THR A 318 -1.48 -11.13 13.81
C THR A 318 -1.75 -9.74 14.35
N TYR A 319 -0.87 -8.81 13.99
CA TYR A 319 -0.96 -7.38 14.20
C TYR A 319 -1.30 -6.67 12.88
N THR A 320 -2.08 -5.61 12.96
CA THR A 320 -2.65 -4.90 11.80
C THR A 320 -2.62 -3.40 12.00
N ILE A 321 -2.54 -2.66 10.89
CA ILE A 321 -2.93 -1.26 10.81
C ILE A 321 -4.26 -1.13 10.03
N GLU A 322 -5.32 -0.72 10.71
CA GLU A 322 -6.65 -0.55 10.11
C GLU A 322 -6.88 0.93 9.75
N ALA A 323 -7.06 1.23 8.46
CA ALA A 323 -7.35 2.55 7.91
C ALA A 323 -8.85 2.73 7.64
N MET A 324 -9.34 3.97 7.72
CA MET A 324 -10.70 4.33 7.32
C MET A 324 -10.71 4.94 5.91
N ALA A 325 -11.44 4.32 5.00
CA ALA A 325 -11.67 4.86 3.66
C ALA A 325 -12.69 6.01 3.67
N GLY A 326 -12.75 6.79 2.59
CA GLY A 326 -13.68 7.91 2.42
C GLY A 326 -15.17 7.54 2.35
N ASP A 327 -15.53 6.27 2.19
CA ASP A 327 -16.87 5.71 2.38
C ASP A 327 -17.07 5.05 3.76
N ARG A 328 -16.14 5.32 4.69
CA ARG A 328 -16.10 4.86 6.09
C ARG A 328 -15.90 3.35 6.28
N ARG A 329 -15.70 2.57 5.22
CA ARG A 329 -15.30 1.16 5.36
C ARG A 329 -13.88 1.03 5.90
N ALA A 330 -13.62 -0.07 6.59
CA ALA A 330 -12.29 -0.46 7.05
C ALA A 330 -11.44 -1.07 5.93
N LEU A 331 -10.15 -0.72 5.92
CA LEU A 331 -9.15 -1.26 5.04
C LEU A 331 -7.90 -1.63 5.86
N GLN A 332 -7.58 -2.92 5.93
CA GLN A 332 -6.29 -3.38 6.46
C GLN A 332 -5.18 -2.87 5.55
N ALA A 333 -4.35 -1.95 6.05
CA ALA A 333 -3.34 -1.24 5.27
C ALA A 333 -1.93 -1.88 5.35
N GLY A 334 -1.73 -2.87 6.23
CA GLY A 334 -0.49 -3.63 6.42
C GLY A 334 -0.63 -4.57 7.62
N THR A 335 0.13 -5.67 7.64
CA THR A 335 0.10 -6.66 8.72
C THR A 335 1.49 -7.13 9.13
N SER A 336 1.61 -7.54 10.39
CA SER A 336 2.79 -8.20 10.93
C SER A 336 2.36 -9.40 11.77
N HIS A 337 3.01 -10.54 11.59
CA HIS A 337 2.57 -11.85 12.07
C HIS A 337 3.64 -12.45 12.96
N PHE A 338 3.32 -12.71 14.22
CA PHE A 338 4.10 -13.62 15.06
C PHE A 338 3.70 -15.05 14.68
N LEU A 339 4.56 -15.72 13.92
CA LEU A 339 4.32 -17.08 13.40
C LEU A 339 4.58 -18.17 14.44
N GLY A 340 5.16 -17.80 15.58
CA GLY A 340 5.58 -18.75 16.61
C GLY A 340 6.63 -19.71 16.05
N GLN A 341 6.36 -21.00 16.19
CA GLN A 341 7.20 -22.09 15.65
C GLN A 341 6.47 -22.96 14.62
N ASN A 342 5.33 -22.55 14.08
CA ASN A 342 4.48 -23.40 13.24
C ASN A 342 5.22 -23.84 11.96
N PHE A 343 5.71 -22.87 11.18
CA PHE A 343 6.49 -23.14 9.97
C PHE A 343 7.83 -23.81 10.29
N ALA A 344 8.53 -23.39 11.35
CA ALA A 344 9.77 -24.03 11.81
C ALA A 344 9.59 -25.54 12.11
N LYS A 345 8.45 -25.93 12.70
CA LYS A 345 8.11 -27.34 12.94
C LYS A 345 7.77 -28.08 11.64
N ALA A 346 7.00 -27.46 10.75
CA ALA A 346 6.62 -28.05 9.46
C ALA A 346 7.82 -28.27 8.51
N PHE A 347 8.80 -27.36 8.50
CA PHE A 347 9.98 -27.42 7.62
C PHE A 347 11.23 -28.00 8.30
N GLY A 348 11.20 -28.22 9.62
CA GLY A 348 12.32 -28.76 10.38
C GLY A 348 13.41 -27.73 10.74
N THR A 349 13.12 -26.44 10.63
CA THR A 349 14.05 -25.32 10.86
C THR A 349 14.50 -25.27 12.32
N LYS A 350 15.68 -25.81 12.60
CA LYS A 350 16.30 -25.88 13.92
C LYS A 350 17.65 -25.16 13.96
N TYR A 351 18.09 -24.85 15.17
CA TYR A 351 19.44 -24.34 15.42
C TYR A 351 20.05 -25.02 16.65
N LEU A 352 21.37 -25.13 16.67
CA LEU A 352 22.15 -25.46 17.86
C LEU A 352 22.23 -24.22 18.76
N ALA A 353 21.58 -24.25 19.92
CA ALA A 353 21.66 -23.18 20.92
C ALA A 353 23.01 -23.17 21.65
N GLU A 354 23.33 -22.07 22.36
CA GLU A 354 24.56 -21.96 23.17
C GLU A 354 24.72 -23.07 24.21
N SER A 355 23.61 -23.61 24.71
CA SER A 355 23.57 -24.75 25.63
C SER A 355 23.93 -26.11 24.99
N GLY A 356 24.15 -26.16 23.67
CA GLY A 356 24.32 -27.39 22.90
C GLY A 356 23.01 -28.14 22.59
N ALA A 357 21.85 -27.61 23.01
CA ALA A 357 20.56 -28.18 22.69
C ALA A 357 20.09 -27.77 21.28
N GLN A 358 19.44 -28.69 20.57
CA GLN A 358 18.74 -28.42 19.31
C GLN A 358 17.36 -27.82 19.61
N GLN A 359 17.08 -26.62 19.08
CA GLN A 359 15.82 -25.90 19.28
C GLN A 359 15.21 -25.46 17.94
N TYR A 360 13.89 -25.29 17.88
CA TYR A 360 13.22 -24.67 16.74
C TYR A 360 13.32 -23.15 16.81
N VAL A 361 13.52 -22.49 15.66
CA VAL A 361 13.50 -21.02 15.58
C VAL A 361 12.10 -20.46 15.82
N TRP A 362 12.04 -19.21 16.30
CA TRP A 362 10.81 -18.42 16.39
C TRP A 362 10.75 -17.44 15.22
N GLN A 363 9.57 -17.24 14.63
CA GLN A 363 9.49 -16.59 13.31
C GLN A 363 8.47 -15.47 13.23
N THR A 364 8.73 -14.53 12.32
CA THR A 364 7.75 -13.52 11.89
C THR A 364 7.63 -13.47 10.37
N SER A 365 6.46 -13.03 9.91
CA SER A 365 6.21 -12.61 8.52
C SER A 365 5.46 -11.28 8.59
N TRP A 366 5.76 -10.32 7.71
CA TRP A 366 5.11 -9.00 7.74
C TRP A 366 5.07 -8.39 6.34
N GLY A 367 3.98 -7.70 5.98
CA GLY A 367 3.76 -7.30 4.59
C GLY A 367 2.84 -6.09 4.38
N VAL A 368 3.14 -5.35 3.31
CA VAL A 368 2.33 -4.25 2.78
C VAL A 368 2.34 -4.28 1.26
N SER A 369 1.18 -4.07 0.65
CA SER A 369 1.02 -4.10 -0.81
C SER A 369 0.64 -2.75 -1.39
N THR A 370 0.48 -2.70 -2.71
CA THR A 370 -0.14 -1.58 -3.43
C THR A 370 -1.51 -1.16 -2.88
N ARG A 371 -2.14 -1.94 -2.00
CA ARG A 371 -3.31 -1.53 -1.20
C ARG A 371 -3.09 -0.21 -0.44
N MET A 372 -1.85 0.10 -0.04
CA MET A 372 -1.50 1.39 0.55
C MET A 372 -1.73 2.57 -0.41
N VAL A 373 -1.51 2.39 -1.72
CA VAL A 373 -1.87 3.40 -2.74
C VAL A 373 -3.39 3.58 -2.77
N GLY A 374 -4.16 2.49 -2.72
CA GLY A 374 -5.62 2.51 -2.59
C GLY A 374 -6.09 3.25 -1.32
N ALA A 375 -5.41 3.05 -0.19
CA ALA A 375 -5.68 3.75 1.06
C ALA A 375 -5.49 5.27 0.94
N VAL A 376 -4.39 5.71 0.31
CA VAL A 376 -4.11 7.13 0.03
C VAL A 376 -5.19 7.74 -0.87
N ILE A 377 -5.57 7.06 -1.96
CA ILE A 377 -6.62 7.54 -2.89
C ILE A 377 -7.95 7.68 -2.14
N MET A 378 -8.40 6.63 -1.45
CA MET A 378 -9.72 6.60 -0.80
C MET A 378 -9.80 7.47 0.46
N GLY A 379 -8.71 7.67 1.19
CA GLY A 379 -8.67 8.53 2.37
C GLY A 379 -8.70 10.01 2.03
N HIS A 380 -8.01 10.42 0.96
CA HIS A 380 -7.75 11.84 0.68
C HIS A 380 -8.53 12.44 -0.48
N GLY A 381 -8.81 11.66 -1.54
CA GLY A 381 -9.40 12.18 -2.78
C GLY A 381 -10.80 12.79 -2.57
N ASP A 382 -11.21 13.67 -3.48
CA ASP A 382 -12.49 14.40 -3.42
C ASP A 382 -13.16 14.48 -4.79
N ASP A 383 -14.27 15.21 -4.90
CA ASP A 383 -15.06 15.34 -6.13
C ASP A 383 -14.36 16.16 -7.25
N MET A 384 -13.17 16.71 -6.99
CA MET A 384 -12.28 17.29 -8.02
C MET A 384 -11.20 16.31 -8.49
N GLY A 385 -11.05 15.15 -7.83
CA GLY A 385 -10.14 14.08 -8.22
C GLY A 385 -9.21 13.61 -7.12
N LEU A 386 -7.99 13.24 -7.51
CA LEU A 386 -6.95 12.79 -6.59
C LEU A 386 -6.48 13.96 -5.69
N LYS A 387 -6.04 13.66 -4.47
CA LYS A 387 -5.39 14.61 -3.55
C LYS A 387 -4.23 13.88 -2.86
N LEU A 388 -2.99 14.16 -3.24
CA LEU A 388 -1.83 13.42 -2.74
C LEU A 388 -1.16 14.11 -1.55
N PRO A 389 -0.74 13.35 -0.52
CA PRO A 389 0.18 13.86 0.49
C PRO A 389 1.50 14.31 -0.15
N PRO A 390 2.02 15.52 0.15
CA PRO A 390 3.32 16.01 -0.31
C PRO A 390 4.48 15.03 -0.22
N ASN A 391 4.50 14.15 0.79
CA ASN A 391 5.58 13.17 0.94
C ASN A 391 5.53 12.07 -0.15
N LEU A 392 4.34 11.65 -0.61
CA LEU A 392 4.15 10.61 -1.62
C LEU A 392 3.84 11.13 -3.04
N ALA A 393 3.55 12.42 -3.20
CA ALA A 393 3.19 12.99 -4.49
C ALA A 393 4.36 12.91 -5.51
N PRO A 394 4.21 12.27 -6.69
CA PRO A 394 5.29 12.21 -7.69
C PRO A 394 5.73 13.59 -8.18
N ILE A 395 4.79 14.53 -8.23
CA ILE A 395 5.01 15.95 -8.43
C ILE A 395 4.43 16.65 -7.20
N GLN A 396 5.26 17.36 -6.45
CA GLN A 396 4.86 18.18 -5.29
C GLN A 396 4.38 19.55 -5.75
N VAL A 397 5.07 20.12 -6.76
CA VAL A 397 4.82 21.47 -7.27
C VAL A 397 4.70 21.43 -8.79
N VAL A 398 3.60 21.95 -9.33
CA VAL A 398 3.49 22.23 -10.77
C VAL A 398 3.55 23.73 -11.03
N ILE A 399 4.40 24.16 -11.96
CA ILE A 399 4.48 25.55 -12.41
C ILE A 399 3.68 25.67 -13.70
N VAL A 400 2.66 26.54 -13.68
CA VAL A 400 1.81 26.86 -14.83
C VAL A 400 2.08 28.30 -15.26
N PRO A 401 2.83 28.50 -16.36
CA PRO A 401 3.04 29.81 -16.95
C PRO A 401 1.78 30.28 -17.70
N ILE A 402 1.51 31.59 -17.63
CA ILE A 402 0.27 32.22 -18.11
C ILE A 402 0.63 33.49 -18.89
N TRP A 403 0.27 33.56 -20.16
CA TRP A 403 0.41 34.77 -20.97
C TRP A 403 -0.82 34.95 -21.88
N LYS A 404 -0.97 36.13 -22.49
CA LYS A 404 -2.02 36.41 -23.49
C LYS A 404 -1.47 36.90 -24.82
N ALA A 405 -0.42 37.71 -24.80
CA ALA A 405 0.26 38.18 -25.98
C ALA A 405 1.58 37.41 -26.20
N GLU A 406 1.95 37.18 -27.46
CA GLU A 406 3.14 36.39 -27.79
C GLU A 406 4.43 37.02 -27.25
N GLY A 407 4.51 38.36 -27.24
CA GLY A 407 5.65 39.10 -26.68
C GLY A 407 5.80 39.00 -25.15
N GLU A 408 4.81 38.46 -24.43
CA GLU A 408 4.92 38.17 -22.99
C GLU A 408 5.53 36.78 -22.71
N ARG A 409 5.49 35.87 -23.70
CA ARG A 409 5.76 34.45 -23.53
C ARG A 409 7.18 34.17 -23.03
N GLU A 410 8.18 34.81 -23.66
CA GLU A 410 9.60 34.54 -23.38
C GLU A 410 9.96 34.87 -21.93
N ALA A 411 9.60 36.07 -21.46
CA ALA A 411 9.87 36.52 -20.09
C ALA A 411 9.14 35.66 -19.03
N VAL A 412 7.89 35.24 -19.30
CA VAL A 412 7.14 34.33 -18.40
C VAL A 412 7.77 32.94 -18.36
N MET A 413 8.20 32.41 -19.52
CA MET A 413 8.85 31.10 -19.60
C MET A 413 10.25 31.09 -18.97
N GLU A 414 11.01 32.18 -19.09
CA GLU A 414 12.29 32.34 -18.39
C GLU A 414 12.07 32.35 -16.87
N ALA A 415 11.17 33.21 -16.36
CA ALA A 415 10.87 33.29 -14.93
C ALA A 415 10.36 31.94 -14.36
N ALA A 416 9.52 31.22 -15.11
CA ALA A 416 9.06 29.89 -14.74
C ALA A 416 10.18 28.85 -14.74
N GLY A 417 11.14 28.94 -15.67
CA GLY A 417 12.35 28.12 -15.68
C GLY A 417 13.29 28.42 -14.50
N ARG A 418 13.45 29.70 -14.11
CA ARG A 418 14.20 30.09 -12.91
C ARG A 418 13.56 29.51 -11.65
N ALA A 419 12.24 29.66 -11.48
CA ALA A 419 11.50 29.09 -10.36
C ALA A 419 11.58 27.54 -10.32
N GLU A 420 11.56 26.87 -11.48
CA GLU A 420 11.80 25.42 -11.58
C GLU A 420 13.20 25.05 -11.08
N GLY A 421 14.24 25.76 -11.53
CA GLY A 421 15.64 25.53 -11.12
C GLY A 421 15.85 25.72 -9.61
N ILE A 422 15.36 26.83 -9.06
CA ILE A 422 15.44 27.18 -7.63
C ILE A 422 14.85 26.05 -6.77
N LEU A 423 13.62 25.62 -7.07
CA LEU A 423 12.94 24.58 -6.29
C LEU A 423 13.58 23.19 -6.47
N ARG A 424 14.03 22.87 -7.69
CA ARG A 424 14.70 21.58 -7.98
C ARG A 424 16.04 21.46 -7.25
N ALA A 425 16.78 22.56 -7.11
CA ALA A 425 18.08 22.58 -6.41
C ALA A 425 17.99 22.18 -4.93
N VAL A 426 16.85 22.44 -4.28
CA VAL A 426 16.57 22.05 -2.88
C VAL A 426 15.76 20.76 -2.76
N GLY A 427 15.69 19.95 -3.82
CA GLY A 427 15.07 18.62 -3.81
C GLY A 427 13.55 18.58 -3.95
N VAL A 428 12.87 19.72 -4.20
CA VAL A 428 11.41 19.72 -4.42
C VAL A 428 11.09 19.07 -5.77
N ARG A 429 10.14 18.14 -5.78
CA ARG A 429 9.68 17.44 -6.99
C ARG A 429 8.79 18.35 -7.84
N VAL A 430 9.43 19.22 -8.59
CA VAL A 430 8.79 20.25 -9.42
C VAL A 430 8.62 19.81 -10.89
N LYS A 431 7.54 20.27 -11.53
CA LYS A 431 7.32 20.16 -12.98
C LYS A 431 6.81 21.47 -13.59
N LEU A 432 7.47 21.96 -14.61
CA LEU A 432 7.00 23.08 -15.43
C LEU A 432 6.10 22.58 -16.59
N ASP A 433 4.85 23.04 -16.64
CA ASP A 433 3.89 22.72 -17.70
C ASP A 433 4.04 23.64 -18.92
N LYS A 434 4.95 23.23 -19.81
CA LYS A 434 5.27 23.90 -21.08
C LYS A 434 4.24 23.66 -22.20
N THR A 435 3.09 23.03 -21.95
CA THR A 435 2.13 22.74 -23.03
C THR A 435 1.42 24.02 -23.49
N GLU A 436 1.44 24.31 -24.79
CA GLU A 436 0.90 25.57 -25.34
C GLU A 436 -0.52 25.39 -25.88
N GLN A 437 -0.89 24.16 -26.27
CA GLN A 437 -2.18 23.81 -26.86
C GLN A 437 -3.31 23.71 -25.83
N ARG A 438 -3.07 24.10 -24.57
CA ARG A 438 -4.00 23.99 -23.44
C ARG A 438 -4.10 25.31 -22.70
N THR A 439 -5.33 25.78 -22.48
CA THR A 439 -5.59 27.00 -21.70
C THR A 439 -5.14 26.82 -20.23
N PRO A 440 -4.79 27.91 -19.52
CA PRO A 440 -4.44 27.83 -18.10
C PRO A 440 -5.52 27.14 -17.25
N GLY A 441 -6.81 27.41 -17.51
CA GLY A 441 -7.92 26.74 -16.82
C GLY A 441 -7.97 25.22 -17.07
N PHE A 442 -7.65 24.75 -18.28
CA PHE A 442 -7.50 23.32 -18.53
C PHE A 442 -6.35 22.73 -17.72
N LYS A 443 -5.18 23.39 -17.70
CA LYS A 443 -4.01 22.96 -16.93
C LYS A 443 -4.33 22.88 -15.43
N PHE A 444 -5.03 23.87 -14.88
CA PHE A 444 -5.44 23.88 -13.48
C PHE A 444 -6.26 22.64 -13.14
N ASN A 445 -7.35 22.39 -13.87
CA ASN A 445 -8.22 21.23 -13.67
C ASN A 445 -7.45 19.90 -13.85
N PHE A 446 -6.56 19.80 -14.84
CA PHE A 446 -5.76 18.60 -15.09
C PHE A 446 -4.81 18.28 -13.93
N TRP A 447 -4.09 19.27 -13.40
CA TRP A 447 -3.18 19.06 -12.28
C TRP A 447 -3.90 18.92 -10.92
N GLU A 448 -5.08 19.51 -10.79
CA GLU A 448 -5.99 19.27 -9.65
C GLU A 448 -6.56 17.84 -9.68
N MET A 449 -6.97 17.33 -10.84
CA MET A 449 -7.38 15.93 -11.04
C MET A 449 -6.26 14.95 -10.69
N LYS A 450 -5.02 15.26 -11.10
CA LYS A 450 -3.81 14.49 -10.73
C LYS A 450 -3.31 14.76 -9.31
N GLY A 451 -4.00 15.57 -8.52
CA GLY A 451 -3.75 15.75 -7.09
C GLY A 451 -2.39 16.33 -6.73
N VAL A 452 -1.78 17.15 -7.60
CA VAL A 452 -0.51 17.83 -7.30
C VAL A 452 -0.72 18.79 -6.12
N PRO A 453 0.02 18.66 -5.00
CA PRO A 453 -0.24 19.41 -3.77
C PRO A 453 -0.26 20.93 -3.92
N VAL A 454 0.70 21.49 -4.67
CA VAL A 454 0.87 22.93 -4.88
C VAL A 454 0.98 23.24 -6.36
N ARG A 455 0.24 24.25 -6.82
CA ARG A 455 0.44 24.89 -8.12
C ARG A 455 1.07 26.27 -7.93
N ILE A 456 2.05 26.60 -8.76
CA ILE A 456 2.57 27.96 -8.92
C ILE A 456 2.02 28.52 -10.23
N GLU A 457 1.42 29.70 -10.18
CA GLU A 457 0.91 30.45 -11.32
C GLU A 457 1.85 31.65 -11.54
N ILE A 458 2.33 31.85 -12.77
CA ILE A 458 3.25 32.95 -13.14
C ILE A 458 2.76 33.59 -14.42
N GLY A 459 2.43 34.89 -14.38
CA GLY A 459 2.11 35.69 -15.55
C GLY A 459 2.86 37.02 -15.61
N PRO A 460 2.55 37.90 -16.58
CA PRO A 460 3.37 39.08 -16.88
C PRO A 460 3.47 40.08 -15.72
N ARG A 461 2.41 40.17 -14.90
CA ARG A 461 2.39 40.99 -13.68
C ARG A 461 3.32 40.44 -12.60
N ASP A 462 3.35 39.11 -12.46
CA ASP A 462 4.16 38.42 -11.47
C ASP A 462 5.64 38.51 -11.85
N VAL A 463 5.96 38.39 -13.16
CA VAL A 463 7.30 38.67 -13.72
C VAL A 463 7.74 40.10 -13.43
N ALA A 464 6.89 41.10 -13.72
CA ALA A 464 7.21 42.51 -13.49
C ALA A 464 7.42 42.86 -12.00
N ALA A 465 6.78 42.13 -11.09
CA ALA A 465 6.96 42.26 -9.64
C ALA A 465 8.09 41.37 -9.07
N ASN A 466 8.67 40.48 -9.88
CA ASN A 466 9.54 39.37 -9.44
C ASN A 466 8.91 38.52 -8.32
N THR A 467 7.64 38.16 -8.48
CA THR A 467 6.85 37.33 -7.56
C THR A 467 6.20 36.14 -8.27
N VAL A 468 5.53 35.26 -7.52
CA VAL A 468 4.61 34.23 -8.03
C VAL A 468 3.31 34.18 -7.22
N VAL A 469 2.32 33.45 -7.72
CA VAL A 469 1.12 33.07 -6.98
C VAL A 469 1.18 31.57 -6.67
N THR A 470 0.99 31.17 -5.42
CA THR A 470 0.90 29.74 -5.03
C THR A 470 -0.53 29.36 -4.70
N ALA A 471 -1.00 28.20 -5.16
CA ALA A 471 -2.33 27.65 -4.93
C ALA A 471 -2.26 26.23 -4.36
N ARG A 472 -3.02 25.95 -3.30
CA ARG A 472 -3.12 24.65 -2.63
C ARG A 472 -4.20 23.74 -3.24
N ARG A 473 -3.92 22.45 -3.36
CA ARG A 473 -4.90 21.43 -3.79
C ARG A 473 -5.86 21.00 -2.68
N ASP A 474 -5.45 21.03 -1.42
CA ASP A 474 -6.30 20.66 -0.27
C ASP A 474 -7.28 21.76 0.15
N ARG A 475 -7.00 23.02 -0.20
CA ARG A 475 -7.85 24.19 0.07
C ARG A 475 -8.17 24.94 -1.23
N PRO A 476 -9.11 24.44 -2.06
CA PRO A 476 -9.41 25.06 -3.35
C PRO A 476 -9.96 26.50 -3.22
N GLY A 477 -9.90 27.24 -4.33
CA GLY A 477 -10.39 28.62 -4.42
C GLY A 477 -9.45 29.64 -3.77
N LYS A 478 -10.00 30.81 -3.40
CA LYS A 478 -9.19 31.96 -2.94
C LYS A 478 -8.49 31.72 -1.59
N GLN A 479 -9.03 30.87 -0.73
CA GLN A 479 -8.50 30.63 0.62
C GLN A 479 -7.15 29.89 0.61
N GLY A 480 -6.92 28.98 -0.34
CA GLY A 480 -5.62 28.34 -0.54
C GLY A 480 -4.71 29.05 -1.53
N LYS A 481 -5.01 30.29 -1.93
CA LYS A 481 -4.14 31.10 -2.80
C LYS A 481 -3.40 32.18 -2.03
N GLN A 482 -2.09 32.26 -2.24
CA GLN A 482 -1.23 33.34 -1.78
C GLN A 482 -0.61 34.04 -2.99
N PHE A 483 -0.72 35.37 -3.01
CA PHE A 483 -0.26 36.23 -4.10
C PHE A 483 0.99 36.99 -3.67
N GLY A 484 1.86 37.35 -4.62
CA GLY A 484 3.03 38.18 -4.34
C GLY A 484 4.15 37.46 -3.58
N VAL A 485 4.26 36.14 -3.71
CA VAL A 485 5.36 35.37 -3.11
C VAL A 485 6.66 35.74 -3.83
N SER A 486 7.60 36.33 -3.11
CA SER A 486 8.87 36.85 -3.65
C SER A 486 9.73 35.77 -4.32
N MET A 487 10.29 36.09 -5.49
CA MET A 487 11.44 35.40 -6.09
C MET A 487 12.75 36.19 -5.84
N GLY A 488 12.75 37.12 -4.88
CA GLY A 488 13.93 37.85 -4.42
C GLY A 488 14.89 36.97 -3.61
N GLY A 489 16.02 37.55 -3.21
CA GLY A 489 17.03 36.86 -2.38
C GLY A 489 17.52 35.54 -3.01
N GLU A 490 17.85 35.57 -4.30
CA GLU A 490 18.25 34.38 -5.09
C GLU A 490 17.22 33.23 -5.11
N GLY A 491 15.97 33.52 -4.73
CA GLY A 491 14.89 32.53 -4.64
C GLY A 491 14.72 31.91 -3.24
N GLN A 492 15.50 32.32 -2.24
CA GLN A 492 15.41 31.75 -0.88
C GLN A 492 14.03 31.95 -0.24
N GLU A 493 13.36 33.08 -0.50
CA GLU A 493 11.99 33.33 -0.03
C GLU A 493 11.00 32.32 -0.64
N LEU A 494 11.10 32.05 -1.94
CA LEU A 494 10.29 31.05 -2.63
C LEU A 494 10.54 29.64 -2.09
N VAL A 495 11.80 29.28 -1.83
CA VAL A 495 12.18 28.00 -1.22
C VAL A 495 11.53 27.82 0.14
N SER A 496 11.74 28.78 1.05
CA SER A 496 11.21 28.71 2.42
C SER A 496 9.68 28.69 2.43
N HIS A 497 9.03 29.49 1.58
CA HIS A 497 7.57 29.47 1.42
C HIS A 497 7.06 28.11 0.93
N VAL A 498 7.63 27.56 -0.15
CA VAL A 498 7.18 26.28 -0.72
C VAL A 498 7.44 25.10 0.22
N GLN A 499 8.57 25.09 0.93
CA GLN A 499 8.86 24.03 1.91
C GLN A 499 7.88 24.07 3.09
N ALA A 500 7.61 25.25 3.66
CA ALA A 500 6.60 25.42 4.70
C ALA A 500 5.20 25.03 4.19
N LEU A 501 4.83 25.45 2.98
CA LEU A 501 3.53 25.13 2.38
C LEU A 501 3.33 23.63 2.17
N LEU A 502 4.37 22.88 1.77
CA LEU A 502 4.30 21.42 1.64
C LEU A 502 4.19 20.73 3.01
N GLN A 503 4.84 21.25 4.06
CA GLN A 503 4.67 20.76 5.43
C GLN A 503 3.24 21.03 5.95
N ASP A 504 2.71 22.24 5.73
CA ASP A 504 1.35 22.63 6.12
C ASP A 504 0.26 21.82 5.39
N VAL A 505 0.47 21.45 4.12
CA VAL A 505 -0.45 20.56 3.40
C VAL A 505 -0.39 19.14 3.96
N GLN A 506 0.81 18.60 4.22
CA GLN A 506 0.97 17.25 4.80
C GLN A 506 0.30 17.17 6.19
N ALA A 507 0.57 18.15 7.06
CA ALA A 507 -0.01 18.22 8.40
C ALA A 507 -1.53 18.47 8.37
N GLY A 508 -2.00 19.37 7.50
CA GLY A 508 -3.43 19.66 7.32
C GLY A 508 -4.23 18.45 6.81
N MET A 509 -3.69 17.70 5.84
CA MET A 509 -4.32 16.48 5.34
C MET A 509 -4.43 15.40 6.42
N LEU A 510 -3.38 15.21 7.23
CA LEU A 510 -3.42 14.29 8.36
C LEU A 510 -4.46 14.73 9.41
N ALA A 511 -4.51 16.01 9.77
CA ALA A 511 -5.45 16.55 10.74
C ALA A 511 -6.92 16.40 10.28
N ASP A 512 -7.21 16.75 9.01
CA ASP A 512 -8.54 16.55 8.41
C ASP A 512 -8.95 15.06 8.44
N ALA A 513 -8.02 14.16 8.11
CA ALA A 513 -8.27 12.71 8.10
C ALA A 513 -8.47 12.15 9.52
N VAL A 514 -7.73 12.64 10.52
CA VAL A 514 -7.91 12.28 11.94
C VAL A 514 -9.29 12.71 12.43
N ALA A 515 -9.67 13.96 12.17
CA ALA A 515 -11.00 14.47 12.53
C ALA A 515 -12.13 13.69 11.83
N PHE A 516 -11.93 13.29 10.57
CA PHE A 516 -12.86 12.40 9.86
C PHE A 516 -12.95 11.03 10.53
N ARG A 517 -11.83 10.36 10.81
CA ARG A 517 -11.82 9.05 11.47
C ARG A 517 -12.53 9.12 12.83
N ASP A 518 -12.16 10.07 13.67
CA ASP A 518 -12.59 10.14 15.06
C ASP A 518 -14.09 10.50 15.19
N SER A 519 -14.64 11.29 14.26
CA SER A 519 -16.09 11.58 14.20
C SER A 519 -16.95 10.41 13.69
N HIS A 520 -16.32 9.38 13.11
CA HIS A 520 -16.98 8.20 12.55
C HIS A 520 -16.69 6.90 13.32
N ILE A 521 -15.92 6.95 14.42
CA ILE A 521 -15.86 5.91 15.44
C ILE A 521 -16.84 6.31 16.56
N VAL A 522 -17.60 5.33 17.08
CA VAL A 522 -18.51 5.54 18.22
C VAL A 522 -18.30 4.45 19.27
N GLU A 523 -18.34 4.85 20.55
CA GLU A 523 -18.39 3.91 21.65
C GLU A 523 -19.74 3.18 21.69
N VAL A 524 -19.72 1.87 21.93
CA VAL A 524 -20.92 1.02 22.03
C VAL A 524 -20.94 0.27 23.36
N ALA A 525 -22.11 0.19 23.98
CA ALA A 525 -22.33 -0.48 25.27
C ALA A 525 -23.28 -1.69 25.17
N SER A 526 -24.04 -1.79 24.07
CA SER A 526 -24.94 -2.89 23.74
C SER A 526 -24.76 -3.37 22.30
N TYR A 527 -25.30 -4.55 21.98
CA TYR A 527 -25.31 -5.06 20.61
C TYR A 527 -26.20 -4.21 19.66
N ASP A 528 -27.25 -3.57 20.18
CA ASP A 528 -28.11 -2.68 19.38
C ASP A 528 -27.42 -1.34 19.04
N ASP A 529 -26.54 -0.85 19.92
CA ASP A 529 -25.64 0.28 19.60
C ASP A 529 -24.71 -0.08 18.44
N LEU A 530 -24.12 -1.28 18.44
CA LEU A 530 -23.30 -1.78 17.32
C LEU A 530 -24.13 -1.84 16.04
N LYS A 531 -25.34 -2.42 16.07
CA LYS A 531 -26.22 -2.47 14.88
C LYS A 531 -26.52 -1.08 14.34
N THR A 532 -26.80 -0.12 15.20
CA THR A 532 -27.08 1.28 14.84
C THR A 532 -25.85 1.96 14.26
N ALA A 533 -24.67 1.74 14.84
CA ALA A 533 -23.39 2.26 14.35
C ALA A 533 -23.06 1.73 12.95
N ILE A 534 -23.11 0.41 12.76
CA ILE A 534 -22.82 -0.25 11.48
C ILE A 534 -23.85 0.13 10.39
N ALA A 535 -25.13 0.22 10.74
CA ALA A 535 -26.18 0.68 9.82
C ALA A 535 -25.97 2.14 9.38
N SER A 536 -25.45 2.99 10.27
CA SER A 536 -25.07 4.38 9.99
C SER A 536 -23.73 4.51 9.23
N GLY A 537 -23.07 3.40 8.91
CA GLY A 537 -21.75 3.37 8.27
C GLY A 537 -20.63 3.89 9.18
N LYS A 538 -20.79 3.81 10.50
CA LYS A 538 -19.75 4.14 11.49
C LYS A 538 -19.01 2.88 11.95
N TRP A 539 -17.85 3.07 12.57
CA TRP A 539 -17.13 2.02 13.27
C TRP A 539 -17.62 1.96 14.72
N ALA A 540 -17.85 0.77 15.24
CA ALA A 540 -18.21 0.54 16.63
C ALA A 540 -16.97 0.15 17.44
N ARG A 541 -16.70 0.83 18.56
CA ARG A 541 -15.62 0.51 19.51
C ARG A 541 -16.25 0.19 20.86
N GLY A 542 -15.94 -0.94 21.47
CA GLY A 542 -16.54 -1.30 22.76
C GLY A 542 -15.91 -2.52 23.41
N PRO A 543 -16.21 -2.81 24.69
CA PRO A 543 -15.67 -3.96 25.40
C PRO A 543 -16.12 -5.27 24.73
N TRP A 544 -15.18 -6.18 24.46
CA TRP A 544 -15.47 -7.45 23.78
C TRP A 544 -14.76 -8.63 24.44
N THR A 545 -15.45 -9.76 24.51
CA THR A 545 -14.91 -11.07 24.92
C THR A 545 -15.68 -12.23 24.28
N GLY A 546 -16.32 -11.98 23.13
CA GLY A 546 -17.08 -13.00 22.40
C GLY A 546 -16.18 -14.06 21.78
N SER A 547 -16.76 -15.22 21.46
CA SER A 547 -16.08 -16.31 20.76
C SER A 547 -16.08 -16.12 19.24
N ASN A 548 -15.46 -17.05 18.51
CA ASN A 548 -15.48 -17.04 17.04
C ASN A 548 -16.92 -17.15 16.48
N GLU A 549 -17.80 -17.89 17.15
CA GLU A 549 -19.22 -17.99 16.82
C GLU A 549 -19.95 -16.65 17.03
N ASP A 550 -19.61 -15.91 18.09
CA ASP A 550 -20.15 -14.57 18.34
C ASP A 550 -19.69 -13.59 17.24
N GLU A 551 -18.41 -13.62 16.84
CA GLU A 551 -17.87 -12.79 15.74
C GLU A 551 -18.54 -13.11 14.39
N GLN A 552 -18.70 -14.40 14.08
CA GLN A 552 -19.39 -14.86 12.87
C GLN A 552 -20.87 -14.43 12.86
N ARG A 553 -21.54 -14.48 14.01
CA ARG A 553 -22.92 -14.00 14.14
C ARG A 553 -23.05 -12.48 13.93
N VAL A 554 -22.10 -11.67 14.45
CA VAL A 554 -22.05 -10.23 14.15
C VAL A 554 -21.88 -9.98 12.64
N LYS A 555 -21.04 -10.77 11.98
CA LYS A 555 -20.80 -10.69 10.53
C LYS A 555 -22.05 -11.04 9.72
N GLU A 556 -22.77 -12.10 10.08
CA GLU A 556 -24.02 -12.51 9.42
C GLU A 556 -25.15 -11.50 9.61
N GLU A 557 -25.35 -10.99 10.83
CA GLU A 557 -26.45 -10.06 11.14
C GLU A 557 -26.19 -8.62 10.65
N THR A 558 -24.92 -8.18 10.48
CA THR A 558 -24.58 -6.76 10.23
C THR A 558 -23.70 -6.50 9.01
N GLY A 559 -22.98 -7.51 8.52
CA GLY A 559 -21.92 -7.39 7.51
C GLY A 559 -20.60 -6.80 8.01
N ALA A 560 -20.46 -6.51 9.31
CA ALA A 560 -19.21 -6.02 9.92
C ALA A 560 -18.39 -7.17 10.51
N THR A 561 -17.06 -7.07 10.45
CA THR A 561 -16.15 -8.00 11.15
C THR A 561 -15.36 -7.28 12.24
N LEU A 562 -14.80 -8.06 13.18
CA LEU A 562 -13.85 -7.55 14.15
C LEU A 562 -12.57 -7.14 13.41
N ARG A 563 -12.24 -5.85 13.43
CA ARG A 563 -11.11 -5.28 12.70
C ARG A 563 -9.81 -5.47 13.47
N CYS A 564 -9.79 -5.08 14.74
CA CYS A 564 -8.74 -5.39 15.70
C CYS A 564 -9.19 -5.14 17.16
N PHE A 565 -8.42 -5.69 18.09
CA PHE A 565 -8.26 -5.20 19.45
C PHE A 565 -7.16 -4.13 19.43
N PRO A 566 -7.50 -2.82 19.50
CA PRO A 566 -6.50 -1.75 19.45
C PRO A 566 -5.55 -1.80 20.64
N PHE A 567 -4.31 -1.35 20.45
CA PHE A 567 -3.29 -1.26 21.50
C PHE A 567 -3.58 -0.13 22.49
N GLU A 568 -4.50 -0.41 23.41
CA GLU A 568 -5.02 0.51 24.42
C GLU A 568 -4.85 -0.06 25.84
N PRO A 569 -4.92 0.79 26.88
CA PRO A 569 -4.99 0.31 28.26
C PRO A 569 -6.17 -0.65 28.48
N LYS A 570 -5.90 -1.76 29.19
CA LYS A 570 -6.92 -2.75 29.56
C LYS A 570 -8.03 -2.12 30.38
N LEU A 571 -9.23 -2.67 30.23
CA LEU A 571 -10.43 -2.29 30.95
C LEU A 571 -10.44 -2.90 32.36
N SER A 572 -10.86 -2.11 33.34
CA SER A 572 -11.35 -2.56 34.64
C SER A 572 -12.88 -2.55 34.64
N ASP A 573 -13.51 -3.56 35.23
CA ASP A 573 -14.95 -3.64 35.50
C ASP A 573 -15.88 -3.42 34.29
N ALA A 574 -15.40 -3.71 33.07
CA ALA A 574 -16.19 -3.59 31.85
C ALA A 574 -16.89 -4.92 31.48
N THR A 575 -18.08 -4.78 30.90
CA THR A 575 -18.91 -5.89 30.43
C THR A 575 -18.95 -5.89 28.91
N CYS A 576 -18.77 -7.07 28.30
CA CYS A 576 -18.89 -7.27 26.86
C CYS A 576 -20.29 -6.86 26.37
N PHE A 577 -20.36 -5.95 25.40
CA PHE A 577 -21.62 -5.41 24.88
C PHE A 577 -22.54 -6.47 24.21
N PHE A 578 -21.98 -7.65 23.91
CA PHE A 578 -22.68 -8.76 23.24
C PHE A 578 -22.97 -9.92 24.19
N THR A 579 -21.98 -10.42 24.93
CA THR A 579 -22.13 -11.64 25.75
C THR A 579 -22.54 -11.39 27.20
N GLY A 580 -22.49 -10.15 27.68
CA GLY A 580 -22.72 -9.84 29.11
C GLY A 580 -21.63 -10.36 30.07
N LYS A 581 -20.55 -10.95 29.56
CA LYS A 581 -19.40 -11.45 30.35
C LYS A 581 -18.38 -10.32 30.62
N PRO A 582 -17.56 -10.40 31.69
CA PRO A 582 -16.47 -9.44 31.90
C PRO A 582 -15.50 -9.39 30.72
N ALA A 583 -15.12 -8.19 30.29
CA ALA A 583 -14.21 -7.94 29.17
C ALA A 583 -13.05 -7.05 29.60
N THR A 584 -11.82 -7.40 29.19
CA THR A 584 -10.59 -6.66 29.56
C THR A 584 -9.99 -5.86 28.39
N GLU A 585 -10.50 -6.05 27.18
CA GLU A 585 -10.06 -5.35 25.97
C GLU A 585 -11.26 -4.69 25.28
N ARG A 586 -11.00 -3.61 24.54
CA ARG A 586 -11.95 -3.11 23.52
C ARG A 586 -11.68 -3.81 22.20
N ALA A 587 -12.72 -3.97 21.39
CA ALA A 587 -12.61 -4.35 19.99
C ALA A 587 -13.25 -3.29 19.10
N ILE A 588 -12.78 -3.22 17.85
CA ILE A 588 -13.33 -2.35 16.81
C ILE A 588 -14.04 -3.22 15.76
N PHE A 589 -15.30 -2.89 15.46
CA PHE A 589 -16.09 -3.53 14.42
C PHE A 589 -16.41 -2.56 13.29
N SER A 590 -16.30 -3.03 12.05
CA SER A 590 -16.64 -2.24 10.85
C SER A 590 -16.91 -3.12 9.64
N ARG A 591 -17.64 -2.59 8.66
CA ARG A 591 -17.74 -3.16 7.31
C ARG A 591 -16.42 -2.90 6.58
N ALA A 592 -15.83 -3.95 6.00
CA ALA A 592 -14.51 -3.87 5.35
C ALA A 592 -14.59 -3.88 3.80
N TYR A 593 -13.40 -3.82 3.19
CA TYR A 593 -13.12 -4.01 1.76
C TYR A 593 -12.72 -5.44 1.42
#